data_AF-F0YLC7-F1
#
_entry.id   AF-F0YLC7-F1
#
_cell.length_a   1.000
_cell.length_b   1.000
_cell.length_c   1.000
_cell.angle_alpha   90.00
_cell.angle_beta   90.00
_cell.angle_gamma   90.00
#
_symmetry.space_group_name_H-M   'P 1'
#
loop_
_entity.id
_entity.type
_entity.pdbx_description
1 polymer ?
#
loop_
_entity_poly.entity_id
_entity_poly.type
_entity_poly.pdbx_seq_one_letter_code
_entity_poly.pdbx_strand_id
1 'polypeptide(L)'
;YSATSGALSVASGRVSYTLRLTGPCLTSDTACSSSLVALHLAASSMKLEECTVAAATGVGMLAQVVSRTFSVLGMLSNLGRCHTFDCRADGYCRGEGCGTFLLHSSNDARSQVGAAIWALFLGSAVQQDGPSASLTAPNGLSQ
;
A
#
# COMPACT_ATOMS: atom_id res chain seq x y z
N TYR A 1 13.21 7.70 -23.17
CA TYR A 1 13.23 7.04 -21.84
C TYR A 1 12.39 7.78 -20.77
N SER A 2 12.02 9.06 -20.97
CA SER A 2 11.25 9.82 -19.97
C SER A 2 9.88 9.22 -19.63
N ALA A 3 9.08 8.84 -20.63
CA ALA A 3 7.73 8.30 -20.43
C ALA A 3 7.68 7.02 -19.58
N THR A 4 8.68 6.13 -19.70
CA THR A 4 8.75 4.88 -18.93
C THR A 4 9.43 5.05 -17.57
N SER A 5 10.05 6.19 -17.29
CA SER A 5 10.83 6.39 -16.06
C SER A 5 10.00 6.82 -14.85
N GLY A 6 8.95 7.63 -15.06
CA GLY A 6 8.17 8.23 -13.97
C GLY A 6 6.71 7.79 -13.87
N ALA A 7 6.20 7.03 -14.85
CA ALA A 7 4.81 6.57 -14.82
C ALA A 7 4.63 5.45 -13.77
N LEU A 8 3.68 5.64 -12.84
CA LEU A 8 3.39 4.68 -11.76
C LEU A 8 3.06 3.28 -12.31
N SER A 9 2.29 3.19 -13.41
CA SER A 9 1.96 1.92 -14.07
C SER A 9 3.19 1.12 -14.53
N VAL A 10 4.29 1.81 -14.80
CA VAL A 10 5.53 1.17 -15.24
C VAL A 10 6.27 0.52 -14.06
N ALA A 11 6.00 0.91 -12.81
CA ALA A 11 6.57 0.25 -11.63
C ALA A 11 6.11 -1.21 -11.56
N SER A 12 4.80 -1.46 -11.56
CA SER A 12 4.26 -2.83 -11.60
C SER A 12 4.61 -3.54 -12.92
N GLY A 13 4.51 -2.83 -14.05
CA GLY A 13 4.82 -3.39 -15.37
C GLY A 13 6.27 -3.86 -15.51
N ARG A 14 7.25 -3.14 -14.94
CA ARG A 14 8.66 -3.56 -14.93
C ARG A 14 8.86 -4.85 -14.14
N VAL A 15 8.23 -4.99 -12.97
CA VAL A 15 8.32 -6.22 -12.17
C VAL A 15 7.76 -7.40 -12.96
N SER A 16 6.57 -7.25 -13.53
CA SER A 16 5.95 -8.30 -14.35
C SER A 16 6.79 -8.65 -15.58
N TYR A 17 7.32 -7.65 -16.29
CA TYR A 17 8.19 -7.86 -17.45
C TYR A 17 9.48 -8.61 -17.08
N THR A 18 10.18 -8.17 -16.03
CA THR A 18 11.45 -8.76 -15.60
C THR A 18 11.28 -10.19 -15.09
N LEU A 19 10.19 -10.46 -14.37
CA LEU A 19 9.89 -11.78 -13.82
C LEU A 19 9.07 -12.67 -14.79
N ARG A 20 8.73 -12.16 -15.98
CA ARG A 20 7.89 -12.83 -16.99
C ARG A 20 6.52 -13.26 -16.45
N LEU A 21 5.92 -12.43 -15.61
CA LEU A 21 4.58 -12.65 -15.06
C LEU A 21 3.53 -12.19 -16.06
N THR A 22 2.44 -12.96 -16.15
CA THR A 22 1.34 -12.74 -17.11
C THR A 22 -0.03 -12.56 -16.46
N GLY A 23 -0.10 -12.57 -15.12
CA GLY A 23 -1.33 -12.32 -14.37
C GLY A 23 -1.71 -10.83 -14.28
N PRO A 24 -2.72 -10.48 -13.46
CA PRO A 24 -3.12 -9.10 -13.22
C PRO A 24 -1.94 -8.22 -12.80
N CYS A 25 -1.82 -7.04 -13.44
CA CYS A 25 -0.70 -6.13 -13.24
C CYS A 25 -1.19 -4.68 -13.21
N LEU A 26 -1.19 -4.06 -12.03
CA LEU A 26 -1.64 -2.68 -11.84
C LEU A 26 -0.84 -1.97 -10.74
N THR A 27 -0.94 -0.65 -10.73
CA THR A 27 -0.46 0.20 -9.65
C THR A 27 -1.63 1.05 -9.15
N SER A 28 -1.81 1.12 -7.83
CA SER A 28 -2.88 1.88 -7.18
C SER A 28 -2.31 3.01 -6.32
N ASP A 29 -2.95 4.17 -6.35
CA ASP A 29 -2.64 5.30 -5.48
C ASP A 29 -3.89 5.70 -4.69
N THR A 30 -3.92 5.27 -3.43
CA THR A 30 -4.91 5.70 -2.42
C THR A 30 -4.21 6.44 -1.29
N ALA A 31 -3.14 7.18 -1.62
CA ALA A 31 -2.29 7.87 -0.66
C ALA A 31 -1.74 6.91 0.42
N CYS A 32 -1.96 7.22 1.72
CA CYS A 32 -1.36 6.51 2.84
C CYS A 32 -1.78 5.03 2.96
N SER A 33 -2.90 4.64 2.35
CA SER A 33 -3.42 3.26 2.41
C SER A 33 -3.03 2.39 1.21
N SER A 34 -2.28 2.93 0.25
CA SER A 34 -2.01 2.29 -1.06
C SER A 34 -1.52 0.86 -0.96
N SER A 35 -0.64 0.55 -0.01
CA SER A 35 -0.09 -0.81 0.17
C SER A 35 -1.14 -1.81 0.67
N LEU A 36 -2.04 -1.38 1.57
CA LEU A 36 -3.13 -2.22 2.06
C LEU A 36 -4.22 -2.40 1.01
N VAL A 37 -4.51 -1.37 0.20
CA VAL A 37 -5.43 -1.49 -0.93
C VAL A 37 -4.85 -2.42 -2.00
N ALA A 38 -3.56 -2.33 -2.31
CA ALA A 38 -2.90 -3.28 -3.21
C ALA A 38 -3.01 -4.73 -2.70
N LEU A 39 -2.86 -4.94 -1.38
CA LEU A 39 -3.04 -6.25 -0.76
C LEU A 39 -4.50 -6.74 -0.85
N HIS A 40 -5.47 -5.86 -0.64
CA HIS A 40 -6.89 -6.15 -0.83
C HIS A 40 -7.19 -6.58 -2.28
N LEU A 41 -6.70 -5.83 -3.27
CA LEU A 41 -6.89 -6.13 -4.69
C LEU A 41 -6.25 -7.45 -5.08
N ALA A 42 -5.02 -7.73 -4.62
CA ALA A 42 -4.34 -9.00 -4.84
C ALA A 42 -5.15 -10.18 -4.28
N ALA A 43 -5.65 -10.06 -3.05
CA ALA A 43 -6.50 -11.10 -2.45
C ALA A 43 -7.84 -11.25 -3.19
N SER A 44 -8.43 -10.16 -3.69
CA SER A 44 -9.66 -10.19 -4.49
C SER A 44 -9.45 -10.88 -5.85
N SER A 45 -8.38 -10.57 -6.59
CA SER A 45 -8.05 -11.27 -7.84
C SER A 45 -7.82 -12.77 -7.62
N MET A 46 -7.19 -13.16 -6.51
CA MET A 46 -7.04 -14.58 -6.18
C MET A 46 -8.37 -15.26 -5.84
N LYS A 47 -9.28 -14.57 -5.13
CA LYS A 47 -10.63 -15.08 -4.87
C LYS A 47 -11.48 -15.22 -6.12
N LEU A 48 -11.25 -14.35 -7.11
CA LEU A 48 -11.87 -14.42 -8.44
C LEU A 48 -11.18 -15.40 -9.38
N GLU A 49 -10.18 -16.14 -8.89
CA GLU A 49 -9.39 -17.12 -9.66
C GLU A 49 -8.65 -16.53 -10.87
N GLU A 50 -8.40 -15.21 -10.87
CA GLU A 50 -7.60 -14.53 -11.90
C GLU A 50 -6.09 -14.85 -11.77
N CYS A 51 -5.66 -15.28 -10.58
CA CYS A 51 -4.31 -15.76 -10.31
C CYS A 51 -4.26 -16.72 -9.10
N THR A 52 -3.24 -17.58 -9.05
CA THR A 52 -3.01 -18.52 -7.93
C THR A 52 -1.95 -18.03 -6.95
N VAL A 53 -1.10 -17.10 -7.39
CA VAL A 53 -0.07 -16.41 -6.62
C VAL A 53 -0.15 -14.93 -6.96
N ALA A 54 -0.09 -14.08 -5.94
CA ALA A 54 -0.11 -12.63 -6.12
C ALA A 54 0.96 -11.95 -5.27
N ALA A 55 1.58 -10.90 -5.82
CA ALA A 55 2.51 -10.05 -5.10
C ALA A 55 1.86 -8.66 -4.90
N ALA A 56 1.75 -8.23 -3.65
CA ALA A 56 1.28 -6.90 -3.28
C ALA A 56 2.44 -6.11 -2.68
N THR A 57 2.89 -5.07 -3.38
CA THR A 57 4.07 -4.27 -2.99
C THR A 57 3.66 -2.84 -2.68
N GLY A 58 4.18 -2.29 -1.58
CA GLY A 58 4.09 -0.88 -1.23
C GLY A 58 5.47 -0.23 -1.28
N VAL A 59 5.56 0.96 -1.87
CA VAL A 59 6.78 1.77 -1.92
C VAL A 59 6.45 3.21 -1.54
N GLY A 60 7.21 3.77 -0.60
CA GLY A 60 7.15 5.18 -0.22
C GLY A 60 8.55 5.79 -0.24
N MET A 61 8.73 6.82 -1.04
CA MET A 61 9.96 7.63 -1.10
C MET A 61 9.64 9.09 -0.81
N LEU A 62 10.54 9.80 -0.14
CA LEU A 62 10.37 11.18 0.24
C LEU A 62 10.91 12.10 -0.86
N ALA A 63 10.01 12.86 -1.47
CA ALA A 63 10.39 14.04 -2.24
C ALA A 63 10.35 15.29 -1.35
N GLN A 64 11.41 16.10 -1.38
CA GLN A 64 11.51 17.34 -0.58
C GLN A 64 10.34 18.31 -0.81
N VAL A 65 9.90 18.46 -2.06
CA VAL A 65 8.77 19.32 -2.44
C VAL A 65 7.49 18.89 -1.72
N VAL A 66 7.22 17.59 -1.68
CA VAL A 66 6.04 17.02 -1.02
C VAL A 66 6.11 17.21 0.49
N SER A 67 7.28 17.02 1.11
CA SER A 67 7.47 17.26 2.55
C SER A 67 7.20 18.72 2.93
N ARG A 68 7.62 19.68 2.10
CA ARG A 68 7.34 21.10 2.34
C ARG A 68 5.84 21.40 2.32
N THR A 69 5.10 20.82 1.38
CA THR A 69 3.64 20.97 1.30
C THR A 69 2.96 20.46 2.57
N PHE A 70 3.31 19.27 3.06
CA PHE A 70 2.74 18.74 4.30
C PHE A 70 3.09 19.56 5.54
N SER A 71 4.28 20.16 5.58
CA SER A 71 4.67 21.09 6.65
C SER A 71 3.80 22.35 6.65
N VAL A 72 3.55 22.95 5.47
CA VAL A 72 2.69 24.15 5.35
C VAL A 72 1.24 23.84 5.72
N LEU A 73 0.77 22.63 5.44
CA LEU A 73 -0.56 22.15 5.86
C LEU A 73 -0.65 21.78 7.35
N GLY A 74 0.43 21.95 8.12
CA GLY A 74 0.44 21.65 9.56
C GLY A 74 0.32 20.17 9.90
N MET A 75 0.65 19.27 8.96
CA MET A 75 0.51 17.82 9.17
C MET A 75 1.75 17.16 9.78
N LEU A 76 2.91 17.83 9.71
CA LEU A 76 4.18 17.27 10.19
C LEU A 76 4.51 17.72 11.61
N SER A 77 4.97 16.79 12.43
CA SER A 77 5.46 17.06 13.79
C SER A 77 6.71 17.94 13.77
N ASN A 78 6.75 18.96 14.61
CA ASN A 78 7.94 19.80 14.79
C ASN A 78 9.04 19.06 15.55
N LEU A 79 8.68 18.03 16.32
CA LEU A 79 9.59 17.14 17.03
C LEU A 79 10.15 16.02 16.13
N GLY A 80 9.66 15.91 14.89
CA GLY A 80 10.11 14.93 13.92
C GLY A 80 9.80 13.49 14.30
N ARG A 81 8.74 13.25 15.11
CA ARG A 81 8.36 11.92 15.59
C ARG A 81 6.84 11.72 15.56
N CYS A 82 6.42 10.49 15.29
CA CYS A 82 5.03 10.08 15.48
C CYS A 82 4.81 9.72 16.95
N HIS A 83 4.16 10.61 17.70
CA HIS A 83 3.80 10.40 19.11
C HIS A 83 2.41 9.75 19.22
N THR A 84 2.22 8.58 18.61
CA THR A 84 0.91 7.91 18.52
C THR A 84 0.33 7.63 19.92
N PHE A 85 -0.88 8.11 20.17
CA PHE A 85 -1.61 8.00 21.44
C PHE A 85 -0.97 8.71 22.65
N ASP A 86 -0.01 9.61 22.43
CA ASP A 86 0.67 10.38 23.47
C ASP A 86 0.17 11.84 23.49
N CYS A 87 0.17 12.49 24.66
CA CYS A 87 -0.29 13.88 24.80
C CYS A 87 0.58 14.90 24.04
N ARG A 88 1.79 14.52 23.63
CA ARG A 88 2.72 15.32 22.83
C ARG A 88 2.45 15.23 21.33
N ALA A 89 1.43 14.48 20.88
CA ALA A 89 1.10 14.34 19.48
C ALA A 89 0.79 15.70 18.82
N ASP A 90 1.66 16.12 17.91
CA ASP A 90 1.59 17.40 17.19
C ASP A 90 1.60 17.23 15.65
N GLY A 91 1.57 15.99 15.15
CA GLY A 91 1.63 15.64 13.73
C GLY A 91 2.32 14.30 13.52
N TYR A 92 2.54 13.92 12.25
CA TYR A 92 3.30 12.71 11.92
C TYR A 92 4.70 13.04 11.39
N CYS A 93 5.61 12.08 11.43
CA CYS A 93 6.90 12.13 10.77
C CYS A 93 6.88 11.25 9.52
N ARG A 94 7.46 11.72 8.42
CA ARG A 94 7.51 10.95 7.18
C ARG A 94 8.64 9.92 7.21
N GLY A 95 8.40 8.76 6.62
CA GLY A 95 9.41 7.71 6.44
C GLY A 95 9.46 7.22 4.99
N GLU A 96 10.57 6.57 4.65
CA GLU A 96 10.73 5.80 3.41
C GLU A 96 10.64 4.31 3.68
N GLY A 97 10.20 3.55 2.70
CA GLY A 97 10.13 2.11 2.82
C GLY A 97 9.65 1.42 1.56
N CYS A 98 10.05 0.17 1.40
CA CYS A 98 9.55 -0.74 0.39
C CYS A 98 9.28 -2.09 1.05
N GLY A 99 8.15 -2.70 0.75
CA GLY A 99 7.80 -4.02 1.27
C GLY A 99 6.82 -4.74 0.36
N THR A 100 6.92 -6.06 0.32
CA THR A 100 6.10 -6.93 -0.52
C THR A 100 5.49 -8.07 0.29
N PHE A 101 4.19 -8.28 0.11
CA PHE A 101 3.48 -9.47 0.53
C PHE A 101 3.35 -10.43 -0.65
N LEU A 102 3.77 -11.68 -0.46
CA LEU A 102 3.52 -12.75 -1.41
C LEU A 102 2.37 -13.61 -0.88
N LEU A 103 1.30 -13.70 -1.66
CA LEU A 103 0.10 -14.44 -1.33
C LEU A 103 0.03 -15.72 -2.18
N HIS A 104 -0.33 -16.82 -1.55
CA HIS A 104 -0.65 -18.09 -2.20
C HIS A 104 -2.07 -18.50 -1.84
N SER A 105 -2.76 -19.15 -2.79
CA SER A 105 -4.04 -19.79 -2.49
C SER A 105 -3.85 -20.83 -1.38
N SER A 106 -4.84 -21.01 -0.51
CA SER A 106 -4.77 -21.99 0.60
C SER A 106 -4.52 -23.42 0.13
N ASN A 107 -4.97 -23.76 -1.09
CA ASN A 107 -4.70 -25.05 -1.71
C ASN A 107 -3.24 -25.19 -2.15
N ASP A 108 -2.61 -24.10 -2.63
CA ASP A 108 -1.22 -24.10 -3.10
C ASP A 108 -0.21 -23.93 -1.96
N ALA A 109 -0.57 -23.17 -0.91
CA ALA A 109 0.29 -22.93 0.24
C ALA A 109 0.71 -24.23 0.96
N ARG A 110 -0.11 -25.29 0.86
CA ARG A 110 0.21 -26.62 1.42
C ARG A 110 1.11 -27.46 0.51
N SER A 111 1.08 -27.24 -0.80
CA SER A 111 1.92 -27.94 -1.78
C SER A 111 3.28 -27.29 -2.01
N GLN A 112 3.44 -26.03 -1.62
CA GLN A 112 4.70 -25.28 -1.70
C GLN A 112 5.68 -25.79 -0.63
N VAL A 113 6.41 -26.86 -0.95
CA VAL A 113 7.49 -27.40 -0.11
C VAL A 113 8.54 -26.32 0.14
N GLY A 114 8.66 -25.87 1.39
CA GLY A 114 9.70 -24.94 1.84
C GLY A 114 9.31 -23.46 1.90
N ALA A 115 8.09 -23.08 1.54
CA ALA A 115 7.61 -21.72 1.78
C ALA A 115 7.23 -21.55 3.25
N ALA A 116 7.92 -20.67 3.97
CA ALA A 116 7.52 -20.30 5.33
C ALA A 116 6.21 -19.51 5.28
N ILE A 117 5.14 -20.09 5.81
CA ILE A 117 3.86 -19.39 5.98
C ILE A 117 4.00 -18.48 7.20
N TRP A 118 4.06 -17.17 6.98
CA TRP A 118 4.18 -16.17 8.05
C TRP A 118 2.85 -15.90 8.76
N ALA A 119 1.75 -15.85 8.02
CA ALA A 119 0.41 -15.56 8.55
C ALA A 119 -0.68 -16.05 7.60
N LEU A 120 -1.90 -16.18 8.13
CA LEU A 120 -3.11 -16.43 7.34
C LEU A 120 -3.86 -15.12 7.11
N PHE A 121 -4.11 -14.77 5.85
CA PHE A 121 -4.89 -13.59 5.47
C PHE A 121 -6.38 -13.93 5.41
N LEU A 122 -7.10 -13.65 6.49
CA LEU A 122 -8.52 -14.02 6.61
C LEU A 122 -9.46 -13.15 5.77
N GLY A 123 -9.12 -11.87 5.58
CA GLY A 123 -9.96 -10.94 4.85
C GLY A 123 -9.46 -9.51 4.92
N SER A 124 -10.11 -8.65 4.14
CA SER A 124 -9.88 -7.20 4.11
C SER A 124 -11.13 -6.49 3.58
N ALA A 125 -11.23 -5.21 3.91
CA ALA A 125 -12.25 -4.31 3.40
C ALA A 125 -11.61 -2.94 3.10
N VAL A 126 -12.19 -2.22 2.15
CA VAL A 126 -11.78 -0.86 1.78
C VAL A 126 -13.05 -0.01 1.74
N GLN A 127 -13.01 1.16 2.37
CA GLN A 127 -14.14 2.08 2.48
C GLN A 127 -13.64 3.53 2.32
N GLN A 128 -14.56 4.46 2.03
CA GLN A 128 -14.27 5.89 1.94
C GLN A 128 -15.06 6.65 3.02
N ASP A 129 -14.44 7.69 3.59
CA ASP A 129 -14.97 8.46 4.72
C ASP A 129 -16.27 9.24 4.42
N GLY A 130 -16.64 9.40 3.15
CA GLY A 130 -17.75 10.18 2.67
C GLY A 130 -17.61 11.67 2.99
N PRO A 131 -18.75 12.39 3.15
CA PRO A 131 -18.76 13.75 3.67
C PRO A 131 -18.33 13.78 5.15
N SER A 132 -17.04 14.03 5.38
CA SER A 132 -16.48 14.26 6.73
C SER A 132 -16.30 15.76 7.01
N ALA A 133 -15.74 16.11 8.18
CA ALA A 133 -15.57 17.52 8.59
C ALA A 133 -14.68 18.34 7.64
N SER A 134 -13.78 17.69 6.90
CA SER A 134 -13.01 18.27 5.79
C SER A 134 -12.47 17.14 4.92
N LEU A 135 -12.04 17.41 3.68
CA LEU A 135 -11.56 16.38 2.75
C LEU A 135 -10.45 15.47 3.32
N THR A 136 -9.64 15.97 4.26
CA THR A 136 -8.53 15.26 4.88
C THR A 136 -8.80 14.86 6.33
N ALA A 137 -9.98 15.18 6.88
CA ALA A 137 -10.34 14.79 8.24
C ALA A 137 -10.83 13.33 8.25
N PRO A 138 -10.33 12.49 9.17
CA PRO A 138 -10.80 11.13 9.32
C PRO A 138 -12.26 11.09 9.79
N ASN A 139 -13.01 10.06 9.38
CA ASN A 139 -14.38 9.81 9.86
C ASN A 139 -14.48 8.51 10.67
N GLY A 140 -14.71 8.63 11.97
CA GLY A 140 -14.82 7.48 12.87
C GLY A 140 -16.02 6.57 12.62
N LEU A 141 -17.07 7.01 11.92
CA LEU A 141 -18.19 6.14 11.54
C LEU A 141 -17.87 5.25 10.33
N SER A 142 -16.88 5.64 9.53
CA SER A 142 -16.45 4.90 8.33
C SER A 142 -15.25 3.97 8.59
N GLN A 143 -14.61 4.10 9.75
CA GLN A 143 -13.51 3.25 10.23
C GLN A 143 -14.05 1.99 10.92
#